data_AF-A0A1V5DMP3-F1
#
_entry.id   AF-A0A1V5DMP3-F1
#
_cell.length_a   1.000
_cell.length_b   1.000
_cell.length_c   1.000
_cell.angle_alpha   90.00
_cell.angle_beta   90.00
_cell.angle_gamma   90.00
#
_symmetry.space_group_name_H-M   'P 1'
#
loop_
_entity.id
_entity.type
_entity.pdbx_description
1 polymer ?
#
loop_
_entity_poly.entity_id
_entity_poly.type
_entity_poly.pdbx_seq_one_letter_code
_entity_poly.pdbx_strand_id
1 'polypeptide(L)'
;MEFERDVILSDNKCSCFTEAIDKKGGVMKTRYLVVFSLVVFAVCGFGHVALAQNEATESSTVSAYATSKLLPLGPNRAYATWESFGVVLSDTGAGLMHGSTVHCMGWYLVDKGAMASEGSCSYTLKDGEKVFKTLKQGGKIGAPTIQGTGRLIGGTGKYSGIQGGTDYTTYFLRPAAEGITQYYTKTKFTYKLP
;
A
#
# COMPACT_ATOMS: atom_id res chain seq x y z
N MET A 1 -10.45 -57.82 24.38
CA MET A 1 -9.71 -57.10 25.43
C MET A 1 -10.38 -55.74 25.53
N GLU A 2 -11.42 -55.69 26.35
CA GLU A 2 -12.02 -54.45 26.87
C GLU A 2 -10.95 -53.61 27.59
N PHE A 3 -11.11 -52.29 27.57
CA PHE A 3 -11.45 -51.57 28.80
C PHE A 3 -12.11 -50.23 28.48
N GLU A 4 -13.31 -50.07 29.03
CA GLU A 4 -14.15 -48.89 29.07
C GLU A 4 -13.66 -47.80 30.03
N ARG A 5 -14.38 -46.66 29.93
CA ARG A 5 -14.71 -45.61 30.93
C ARG A 5 -14.00 -44.27 30.71
N ASP A 6 -14.64 -43.11 30.83
CA ASP A 6 -16.04 -42.70 30.99
C ASP A 6 -16.05 -41.16 30.82
N VAL A 7 -17.13 -40.62 30.23
CA VAL A 7 -17.94 -39.45 30.67
C VAL A 7 -17.18 -38.18 31.14
N ILE A 8 -17.40 -36.97 30.58
CA ILE A 8 -18.54 -36.06 30.87
C ILE A 8 -18.74 -35.09 29.69
N LEU A 9 -20.02 -34.96 29.29
CA LEU A 9 -20.61 -33.99 28.37
C LEU A 9 -20.75 -32.59 28.99
N SER A 10 -20.61 -31.55 28.18
CA SER A 10 -21.21 -30.23 28.44
C SER A 10 -21.64 -29.61 27.11
N ASP A 11 -22.91 -29.83 26.77
CA ASP A 11 -23.65 -29.18 25.70
C ASP A 11 -23.77 -27.66 25.92
N ASN A 12 -23.62 -26.87 24.87
CA ASN A 12 -24.26 -25.54 24.79
C ASN A 12 -24.71 -25.28 23.35
N LYS A 13 -25.88 -25.82 23.02
CA LYS A 13 -26.70 -25.44 21.86
C LYS A 13 -27.53 -24.20 22.24
N CYS A 14 -27.28 -23.06 21.60
CA CYS A 14 -28.19 -21.92 21.67
C CYS A 14 -29.22 -22.07 20.54
N SER A 15 -30.35 -22.70 20.89
CA SER A 15 -31.51 -22.89 20.02
C SER A 15 -32.31 -21.59 19.89
N CYS A 16 -32.80 -21.34 18.68
CA CYS A 16 -33.83 -20.36 18.35
C CYS A 16 -34.98 -20.42 19.37
N PHE A 17 -35.31 -19.26 19.95
CA PHE A 17 -36.51 -19.08 20.76
C PHE A 17 -37.59 -18.48 19.85
N THR A 18 -38.58 -19.29 19.49
CA THR A 18 -39.81 -18.86 18.82
C THR A 18 -40.91 -18.66 19.86
N GLU A 19 -41.74 -17.67 19.58
CA GLU A 19 -42.72 -17.03 20.46
C GLU A 19 -43.82 -17.94 21.04
N ALA A 20 -44.29 -17.58 22.24
CA ALA A 20 -45.69 -17.69 22.61
C ALA A 20 -46.03 -16.58 23.62
N ILE A 21 -46.61 -15.47 23.16
CA ILE A 21 -47.25 -14.47 24.03
C ILE A 21 -48.76 -14.66 23.87
N ASP A 22 -49.37 -15.25 24.90
CA ASP A 22 -50.82 -15.36 25.05
C ASP A 22 -51.41 -14.04 25.59
N LYS A 23 -52.60 -13.72 25.08
CA LYS A 23 -53.35 -12.48 25.22
C LYS A 23 -53.88 -12.31 26.65
N LYS A 24 -53.60 -11.17 27.29
CA LYS A 24 -54.57 -10.53 28.19
C LYS A 24 -54.66 -9.04 27.94
N GLY A 25 -55.90 -8.59 27.84
CA GLY A 25 -56.30 -7.28 27.36
C GLY A 25 -55.82 -6.14 28.26
N GLY A 26 -55.55 -5.02 27.59
CA GLY A 26 -55.27 -3.74 28.21
C GLY A 26 -55.26 -2.70 27.11
N VAL A 27 -56.34 -1.92 27.02
CA VAL A 27 -56.46 -0.76 26.14
C VAL A 27 -55.39 0.25 26.56
N MET A 28 -54.18 0.16 26.00
CA MET A 28 -53.04 0.98 26.36
C MET A 28 -52.57 1.78 25.14
N LYS A 29 -53.24 2.92 24.97
CA LYS A 29 -52.82 4.18 24.34
C LYS A 29 -51.74 4.06 23.27
N THR A 30 -52.20 4.10 22.02
CA THR A 30 -51.57 4.34 20.70
C THR A 30 -50.50 5.45 20.62
N ARG A 31 -50.15 6.10 21.74
CA ARG A 31 -49.16 7.19 21.80
C ARG A 31 -47.70 6.74 22.03
N TYR A 32 -47.46 5.50 22.46
CA TYR A 32 -46.10 5.04 22.80
C TYR A 32 -45.36 4.31 21.67
N LEU A 33 -46.08 3.74 20.70
CA LEU A 33 -45.47 3.03 19.56
C LEU A 33 -44.81 3.98 18.54
N VAL A 34 -45.24 5.23 18.47
CA VAL A 34 -44.62 6.24 17.59
C VAL A 34 -43.30 6.76 18.17
N VAL A 35 -43.15 6.77 19.50
CA VAL A 35 -41.98 7.35 20.17
C VAL A 35 -40.76 6.41 20.07
N PHE A 36 -40.95 5.09 20.07
CA PHE A 36 -39.84 4.14 20.00
C PHE A 36 -39.21 4.04 18.60
N SER A 37 -39.99 4.28 17.54
CA SER A 37 -39.48 4.30 16.16
C SER A 37 -38.62 5.53 15.84
N LEU A 38 -38.76 6.63 16.60
CA LEU A 38 -37.99 7.86 16.42
C LEU A 38 -36.59 7.81 17.03
N VAL A 39 -36.36 6.92 18.01
CA VAL A 39 -35.05 6.80 18.69
C VAL A 39 -34.07 5.93 17.90
N VAL A 40 -34.54 4.91 17.17
CA VAL A 40 -33.67 4.01 16.40
C VAL A 40 -33.07 4.68 15.16
N PHE A 41 -33.78 5.63 14.54
CA PHE A 41 -33.24 6.41 13.41
C PHE A 41 -32.17 7.43 13.82
N ALA A 42 -32.12 7.82 15.10
CA ALA A 42 -31.15 8.79 15.59
C ALA A 42 -29.77 8.18 15.89
N VAL A 43 -29.65 6.86 16.04
CA VAL A 43 -28.38 6.19 16.43
C VAL A 43 -27.61 5.63 15.22
N CYS A 44 -28.25 5.48 14.06
CA CYS A 44 -27.55 5.06 12.82
C CYS A 44 -27.04 6.23 11.96
N GLY A 45 -27.20 7.47 12.45
CA GLY A 45 -26.76 8.70 11.75
C GLY A 45 -25.27 9.04 11.92
N PHE A 46 -24.41 8.09 12.33
CA PHE A 46 -22.98 8.32 12.39
C PHE A 46 -22.36 8.35 10.99
N GLY A 47 -22.47 9.53 10.39
CA GLY A 47 -21.42 10.23 9.66
C GLY A 47 -20.44 9.36 8.87
N HIS A 48 -20.72 9.23 7.58
CA HIS A 48 -19.62 9.38 6.62
C HIS A 48 -19.27 10.87 6.59
N VAL A 49 -18.51 11.33 7.58
CA VAL A 49 -17.74 12.56 7.43
C VAL A 49 -16.73 12.23 6.35
N ALA A 50 -17.02 12.64 5.12
CA ALA A 50 -16.00 12.79 4.09
C ALA A 50 -15.05 13.87 4.61
N LEU A 51 -14.09 13.48 5.45
CA LEU A 51 -12.96 14.32 5.77
C LEU A 51 -12.34 14.62 4.41
N ALA A 52 -12.36 15.89 4.02
CA ALA A 52 -11.52 16.38 2.94
C ALA A 52 -10.08 16.04 3.34
N GLN A 53 -9.60 14.88 2.89
CA GLN A 53 -8.24 14.47 3.14
C GLN A 53 -7.35 15.43 2.36
N ASN A 54 -6.69 16.30 3.10
CA ASN A 54 -5.71 17.20 2.55
C ASN A 54 -4.59 16.36 1.93
N GLU A 55 -4.13 16.79 0.76
CA GLU A 55 -2.96 16.25 0.12
C GLU A 55 -1.76 16.36 1.09
N ALA A 56 -1.08 15.23 1.32
CA ALA A 56 0.12 15.15 2.14
C ALA A 56 1.35 15.11 1.23
N THR A 57 2.45 15.73 1.68
CA THR A 57 3.75 15.68 1.01
C THR A 57 4.80 15.13 1.96
N GLU A 58 5.63 14.21 1.47
CA GLU A 58 6.69 13.55 2.23
C GLU A 58 7.98 13.46 1.39
N SER A 59 9.02 14.17 1.80
CA SER A 59 10.36 14.02 1.22
C SER A 59 11.06 12.83 1.88
N SER A 60 11.67 11.96 1.07
CA SER A 60 12.31 10.74 1.52
C SER A 60 13.58 10.43 0.74
N THR A 61 14.48 9.72 1.41
CA THR A 61 15.65 9.09 0.81
C THR A 61 15.40 7.59 0.70
N VAL A 62 15.52 7.06 -0.52
CA VAL A 62 15.49 5.62 -0.80
C VAL A 62 16.91 5.15 -1.05
N SER A 63 17.45 4.32 -0.16
CA SER A 63 18.75 3.67 -0.36
C SER A 63 18.54 2.27 -0.88
N ALA A 64 19.15 1.92 -2.00
CA ALA A 64 18.87 0.67 -2.68
C ALA A 64 20.07 0.11 -3.42
N TYR A 65 19.98 -1.18 -3.72
CA TYR A 65 20.80 -1.82 -4.74
C TYR A 65 19.89 -2.42 -5.81
N ALA A 66 20.46 -2.71 -6.97
CA ALA A 66 19.77 -3.38 -8.05
C ALA A 66 20.67 -4.39 -8.76
N THR A 67 20.05 -5.44 -9.28
CA THR A 67 20.66 -6.33 -10.26
C THR A 67 20.07 -6.04 -11.64
N SER A 68 20.80 -6.39 -12.70
CA SER A 68 20.31 -6.21 -14.06
C SER A 68 20.74 -7.35 -14.98
N LYS A 69 19.95 -7.59 -16.02
CA LYS A 69 20.27 -8.52 -17.10
C LYS A 69 20.27 -7.73 -18.40
N LEU A 70 21.43 -7.69 -19.08
CA LEU A 70 21.63 -6.92 -20.30
C LEU A 70 21.42 -7.80 -21.53
N LEU A 71 20.68 -7.28 -22.50
CA LEU A 71 20.50 -7.83 -23.84
C LEU A 71 21.02 -6.80 -24.86
N PRO A 72 22.22 -7.02 -25.44
CA PRO A 72 22.71 -6.20 -26.54
C PRO A 72 21.77 -6.31 -27.76
N LEU A 73 21.41 -5.19 -28.36
CA LEU A 73 20.54 -5.14 -29.55
C LEU A 73 21.25 -4.63 -30.81
N GLY A 74 22.57 -4.45 -30.73
CA GLY A 74 23.43 -3.93 -31.80
C GLY A 74 24.30 -2.77 -31.33
N PRO A 75 25.04 -2.13 -32.24
CA PRO A 75 25.88 -0.98 -31.91
C PRO A 75 25.06 0.14 -31.26
N ASN A 76 25.49 0.60 -30.09
CA ASN A 76 24.87 1.68 -29.32
C ASN A 76 23.40 1.45 -28.93
N ARG A 77 22.92 0.20 -28.93
CA ARG A 77 21.57 -0.14 -28.50
C ARG A 77 21.56 -1.35 -27.58
N ALA A 78 20.84 -1.23 -26.47
CA ALA A 78 20.69 -2.32 -25.52
C ALA A 78 19.34 -2.25 -24.82
N TYR A 79 18.83 -3.42 -24.43
CA TYR A 79 17.71 -3.56 -23.52
C TYR A 79 18.22 -4.20 -22.23
N ALA A 80 17.69 -3.80 -21.08
CA ALA A 80 17.99 -4.49 -19.83
C ALA A 80 16.75 -4.59 -18.97
N THR A 81 16.61 -5.70 -18.24
CA THR A 81 15.67 -5.78 -17.12
C THR A 81 16.44 -5.54 -15.83
N TRP A 82 15.78 -4.96 -14.83
CA TRP A 82 16.38 -4.73 -13.53
C TRP A 82 15.41 -5.03 -12.40
N GLU A 83 15.99 -5.36 -11.26
CA GLU A 83 15.28 -5.60 -10.01
C GLU A 83 16.04 -4.90 -8.88
N SER A 84 15.33 -4.16 -8.03
CA SER A 84 15.90 -3.36 -6.96
C SER A 84 15.24 -3.61 -5.62
N PHE A 85 16.06 -3.66 -4.59
CA PHE A 85 15.64 -3.76 -3.19
C PHE A 85 16.25 -2.62 -2.39
N GLY A 86 15.45 -2.03 -1.50
CA GLY A 86 15.90 -0.92 -0.69
C GLY A 86 15.05 -0.62 0.51
N VAL A 87 15.43 0.45 1.20
CA VAL A 87 14.74 0.99 2.37
C VAL A 87 14.43 2.46 2.13
N VAL A 88 13.33 2.93 2.72
CA VAL A 88 12.87 4.32 2.60
C VAL A 88 12.94 4.98 3.96
N LEU A 89 13.61 6.11 4.03
CA LEU A 89 13.67 6.96 5.20
C LEU A 89 13.16 8.34 4.82
N SER A 90 12.02 8.76 5.38
CA SER A 90 11.60 10.16 5.33
C SER A 90 12.70 11.05 5.90
N ASP A 91 12.94 12.18 5.23
CA ASP A 91 13.92 13.17 5.62
C ASP A 91 13.54 13.83 6.97
N THR A 92 12.27 13.75 7.39
CA THR A 92 11.80 14.22 8.71
C THR A 92 11.83 13.14 9.80
N GLY A 93 12.14 11.89 9.45
CA GLY A 93 12.06 10.76 10.39
C GLY A 93 10.63 10.29 10.69
N ALA A 94 9.62 10.83 10.00
CA ALA A 94 8.22 10.46 10.15
C ALA A 94 7.48 10.55 8.80
N GLY A 95 6.31 9.93 8.71
CA GLY A 95 5.52 9.89 7.48
C GLY A 95 5.04 8.49 7.15
N LEU A 96 4.25 8.38 6.08
CA LEU A 96 3.69 7.12 5.61
C LEU A 96 4.80 6.19 5.10
N MET A 97 5.74 6.73 4.32
CA MET A 97 6.79 5.94 3.68
C MET A 97 8.00 5.73 4.58
N HIS A 98 8.14 6.52 5.66
CA HIS A 98 9.25 6.41 6.59
C HIS A 98 9.36 5.00 7.21
N GLY A 99 10.53 4.37 7.06
CA GLY A 99 10.84 3.03 7.55
C GLY A 99 10.15 1.91 6.79
N SER A 100 9.69 2.17 5.56
CA SER A 100 9.22 1.13 4.64
C SER A 100 10.39 0.45 3.90
N THR A 101 10.17 -0.78 3.44
CA THR A 101 11.05 -1.43 2.47
C THR A 101 10.47 -1.30 1.07
N VAL A 102 11.30 -1.21 0.05
CA VAL A 102 10.86 -1.13 -1.34
C VAL A 102 11.46 -2.26 -2.17
N HIS A 103 10.63 -2.84 -3.03
CA HIS A 103 11.04 -3.76 -4.08
C HIS A 103 10.50 -3.21 -5.40
N CYS A 104 11.39 -2.94 -6.35
CA CYS A 104 11.04 -2.42 -7.66
C CYS A 104 11.56 -3.34 -8.76
N MET A 105 10.85 -3.40 -9.87
CA MET A 105 11.32 -4.07 -11.07
C MET A 105 10.90 -3.32 -12.33
N GLY A 106 11.67 -3.45 -13.39
CA GLY A 106 11.39 -2.77 -14.64
C GLY A 106 12.41 -3.05 -15.71
N TRP A 107 12.50 -2.13 -16.67
CA TRP A 107 13.40 -2.23 -17.80
C TRP A 107 14.14 -0.91 -18.10
N TYR A 108 15.23 -1.02 -18.85
CA TYR A 108 15.95 0.06 -19.51
C TYR A 108 15.98 -0.21 -21.02
N LEU A 109 15.78 0.82 -21.82
CA LEU A 109 16.08 0.83 -23.25
C LEU A 109 17.12 1.93 -23.48
N VAL A 110 18.26 1.54 -24.05
CA VAL A 110 19.32 2.45 -24.45
C VAL A 110 19.34 2.51 -25.97
N ASP A 111 19.26 3.71 -26.53
CA ASP A 111 19.42 3.98 -27.96
C ASP A 111 20.31 5.19 -28.16
N LYS A 112 21.47 4.99 -28.80
CA LYS A 112 22.43 6.05 -29.12
C LYS A 112 22.82 6.90 -27.90
N GLY A 113 22.95 6.26 -26.74
CA GLY A 113 23.32 6.89 -25.47
C GLY A 113 22.17 7.53 -24.69
N ALA A 114 20.98 7.67 -25.29
CA ALA A 114 19.76 8.01 -24.56
C ALA A 114 19.22 6.77 -23.85
N MET A 115 18.77 6.93 -22.62
CA MET A 115 18.20 5.87 -21.79
C MET A 115 16.76 6.24 -21.43
N ALA A 116 15.84 5.30 -21.63
CA ALA A 116 14.48 5.33 -21.11
C ALA A 116 14.25 4.13 -20.20
N SER A 117 13.39 4.27 -19.21
CA SER A 117 13.09 3.22 -18.25
C SER A 117 11.69 3.39 -17.69
N GLU A 118 11.01 2.26 -17.54
CA GLU A 118 9.75 2.16 -16.83
C GLU A 118 9.78 0.94 -15.91
N GLY A 119 8.95 0.99 -14.87
CA GLY A 119 8.85 -0.09 -13.90
C GLY A 119 7.74 0.11 -12.89
N SER A 120 7.70 -0.77 -11.91
CA SER A 120 6.77 -0.72 -10.79
C SER A 120 7.47 -1.08 -9.49
N CYS A 121 6.96 -0.55 -8.38
CA CYS A 121 7.47 -0.75 -7.04
C CYS A 121 6.34 -1.18 -6.09
N SER A 122 6.66 -2.10 -5.19
CA SER A 122 5.91 -2.38 -3.98
C SER A 122 6.67 -1.81 -2.79
N TYR A 123 6.02 -0.92 -2.05
CA TYR A 123 6.46 -0.45 -0.74
C TYR A 123 5.75 -1.28 0.32
N THR A 124 6.48 -1.93 1.22
CA THR A 124 5.92 -2.57 2.41
C THR A 124 6.07 -1.58 3.57
N LEU A 125 4.96 -1.07 4.06
CA LEU A 125 4.88 -0.07 5.11
C LEU A 125 5.18 -0.69 6.49
N LYS A 126 5.37 0.17 7.50
CA LYS A 126 5.69 -0.25 8.87
C LYS A 126 4.63 -1.15 9.51
N ASP A 127 3.37 -1.01 9.10
CA ASP A 127 2.26 -1.81 9.57
C ASP A 127 2.03 -3.10 8.74
N GLY A 128 2.91 -3.38 7.78
CA GLY A 128 2.87 -4.58 6.94
C GLY A 128 1.99 -4.45 5.69
N GLU A 129 1.16 -3.40 5.60
CA GLU A 129 0.40 -3.10 4.40
C GLU A 129 1.32 -2.62 3.26
N LYS A 130 0.81 -2.65 2.02
CA LYS A 130 1.57 -2.29 0.82
C LYS A 130 0.99 -1.08 0.12
N VAL A 131 1.88 -0.32 -0.51
CA VAL A 131 1.54 0.72 -1.49
C VAL A 131 2.30 0.42 -2.78
N PHE A 132 1.62 0.58 -3.91
CA PHE A 132 2.14 0.27 -5.23
C PHE A 132 2.33 1.54 -6.04
N LYS A 133 3.44 1.60 -6.78
CA LYS A 133 3.81 2.78 -7.58
C LYS A 133 4.35 2.37 -8.94
N THR A 134 3.94 3.02 -10.02
CA THR A 134 4.66 2.96 -11.30
C THR A 134 5.75 4.01 -11.35
N LEU A 135 6.79 3.77 -12.13
CA LEU A 135 7.84 4.76 -12.35
C LEU A 135 8.21 4.85 -13.83
N LYS A 136 8.65 6.05 -14.21
CA LYS A 136 9.28 6.34 -15.49
C LYS A 136 10.46 7.27 -15.25
N GLN A 137 11.56 7.00 -15.94
CA GLN A 137 12.74 7.86 -15.90
C GLN A 137 13.45 7.84 -17.23
N GLY A 138 14.22 8.89 -17.49
CA GLY A 138 15.00 9.03 -18.70
C GLY A 138 16.25 9.85 -18.45
N GLY A 139 17.24 9.65 -19.30
CA GLY A 139 18.51 10.36 -19.16
C GLY A 139 19.53 9.91 -20.19
N LYS A 140 20.80 10.20 -19.90
CA LYS A 140 21.93 9.68 -20.67
C LYS A 140 22.55 8.53 -19.89
N ILE A 141 22.94 7.48 -20.60
CA ILE A 141 23.71 6.41 -19.97
C ILE A 141 25.01 6.97 -19.37
N GLY A 142 25.36 6.52 -18.16
CA GLY A 142 26.54 6.99 -17.44
C GLY A 142 26.41 8.38 -16.79
N ALA A 143 25.24 9.03 -16.87
CA ALA A 143 25.00 10.25 -16.11
C ALA A 143 25.09 9.98 -14.59
N PRO A 144 25.67 10.90 -13.80
CA PRO A 144 25.79 10.72 -12.34
C PRO A 144 24.42 10.71 -11.65
N THR A 145 23.43 11.34 -12.28
CA THR A 145 22.06 11.40 -11.79
C THR A 145 21.06 11.17 -12.91
N ILE A 146 19.90 10.62 -12.54
CA ILE A 146 18.75 10.46 -13.42
C ILE A 146 17.50 10.93 -12.68
N GLN A 147 16.63 11.63 -13.40
CA GLN A 147 15.36 12.12 -12.88
C GLN A 147 14.22 11.26 -13.41
N GLY A 148 13.18 11.13 -12.60
CA GLY A 148 11.99 10.41 -12.98
C GLY A 148 10.77 10.84 -12.19
N THR A 149 9.64 10.31 -12.61
CA THR A 149 8.36 10.50 -11.95
C THR A 149 7.66 9.17 -11.75
N GLY A 150 6.69 9.15 -10.86
CA GLY A 150 5.91 7.96 -10.57
C GLY A 150 4.49 8.28 -10.15
N ARG A 151 3.62 7.28 -10.21
CA ARG A 151 2.21 7.40 -9.81
C ARG A 151 1.88 6.31 -8.82
N LEU A 152 1.20 6.67 -7.73
CA LEU A 152 0.61 5.68 -6.83
C LEU A 152 -0.58 5.04 -7.54
N ILE A 153 -0.55 3.72 -7.65
CA ILE A 153 -1.55 2.94 -8.42
C ILE A 153 -2.43 2.05 -7.54
N GLY A 154 -2.25 2.13 -6.22
CA GLY A 154 -3.09 1.45 -5.24
C GLY A 154 -2.30 1.05 -4.00
N GLY A 155 -2.99 0.38 -3.10
CA GLY A 155 -2.41 -0.21 -1.90
C GLY A 155 -3.25 -1.37 -1.39
N THR A 156 -2.92 -1.86 -0.21
CA THR A 156 -3.70 -2.90 0.49
C THR A 156 -4.36 -2.33 1.74
N GLY A 157 -5.35 -3.05 2.28
CA GLY A 157 -6.03 -2.69 3.52
C GLY A 157 -6.56 -1.25 3.50
N LYS A 158 -6.16 -0.47 4.52
CA LYS A 158 -6.56 0.95 4.67
C LYS A 158 -5.94 1.91 3.64
N TYR A 159 -5.10 1.40 2.73
CA TYR A 159 -4.45 2.17 1.67
C TYR A 159 -4.96 1.82 0.26
N SER A 160 -6.00 1.00 0.14
CA SER A 160 -6.51 0.49 -1.16
C SER A 160 -6.88 1.60 -2.15
N GLY A 161 -7.39 2.73 -1.67
CA GLY A 161 -7.76 3.90 -2.48
C GLY A 161 -6.70 5.02 -2.53
N ILE A 162 -5.45 4.76 -2.16
CA ILE A 162 -4.41 5.80 -2.12
C ILE A 162 -4.19 6.41 -3.52
N GLN A 163 -4.11 7.73 -3.58
CA GLN A 163 -3.87 8.49 -4.80
C GLN A 163 -2.63 9.35 -4.64
N GLY A 164 -1.96 9.67 -5.75
CA GLY A 164 -0.81 10.57 -5.73
C GLY A 164 0.30 10.17 -6.69
N GLY A 165 1.48 10.71 -6.46
CA GLY A 165 2.65 10.49 -7.29
C GLY A 165 3.96 10.84 -6.61
N THR A 166 5.03 10.73 -7.39
CA THR A 166 6.38 11.05 -6.93
C THR A 166 7.17 11.76 -8.00
N ASP A 167 7.97 12.73 -7.58
CA ASP A 167 9.11 13.24 -8.34
C ASP A 167 10.38 12.77 -7.65
N TYR A 168 11.38 12.34 -8.41
CA TYR A 168 12.61 11.83 -7.82
C TYR A 168 13.87 12.08 -8.65
N THR A 169 15.00 12.14 -7.95
CA THR A 169 16.35 12.14 -8.51
C THR A 169 17.15 11.01 -7.90
N THR A 170 17.66 10.12 -8.75
CA THR A 170 18.53 9.01 -8.38
C THR A 170 19.98 9.40 -8.58
N TYR A 171 20.82 9.05 -7.60
CA TYR A 171 22.26 9.31 -7.56
C TYR A 171 22.98 7.97 -7.53
N PHE A 172 23.76 7.69 -8.58
CA PHE A 172 24.51 6.45 -8.67
C PHE A 172 25.78 6.51 -7.81
N LEU A 173 26.06 5.43 -7.10
CA LEU A 173 27.22 5.28 -6.24
C LEU A 173 28.18 4.26 -6.84
N ARG A 174 29.42 4.26 -6.33
CA ARG A 174 30.32 3.13 -6.56
C ARG A 174 29.74 1.89 -5.86
N PRO A 175 29.53 0.77 -6.58
CA PRO A 175 29.04 -0.45 -5.96
C PRO A 175 30.03 -1.02 -4.94
N ALA A 176 29.51 -1.50 -3.82
CA ALA A 176 30.26 -2.21 -2.78
C ALA A 176 30.53 -3.69 -3.13
N ALA A 177 29.85 -4.23 -4.14
CA ALA A 177 30.02 -5.60 -4.63
C ALA A 177 29.90 -5.65 -6.15
N GLU A 178 30.46 -6.69 -6.75
CA GLU A 178 30.34 -6.97 -8.19
C GLU A 178 28.91 -7.40 -8.53
N GLY A 179 28.47 -7.12 -9.76
CA GLY A 179 27.16 -7.54 -10.27
C GLY A 179 25.95 -6.75 -9.76
N ILE A 180 26.17 -5.74 -8.90
CA ILE A 180 25.11 -4.84 -8.42
C ILE A 180 25.36 -3.39 -8.86
N THR A 181 24.27 -2.67 -9.03
CA THR A 181 24.26 -1.20 -9.04
C THR A 181 23.81 -0.73 -7.66
N GLN A 182 24.48 0.28 -7.09
CA GLN A 182 24.07 0.91 -5.84
C GLN A 182 23.75 2.37 -6.05
N TYR A 183 22.72 2.86 -5.38
CA TYR A 183 22.27 4.23 -5.50
C TYR A 183 21.46 4.65 -4.29
N TYR A 184 21.30 5.97 -4.15
CA TYR A 184 20.22 6.53 -3.35
C TYR A 184 19.34 7.42 -4.22
N THR A 185 18.08 7.54 -3.85
CA THR A 185 17.10 8.36 -4.57
C THR A 185 16.47 9.34 -3.61
N LYS A 186 16.56 10.64 -3.92
CA LYS A 186 15.76 11.66 -3.26
C LYS A 186 14.39 11.69 -3.95
N THR A 187 13.34 11.38 -3.19
CA THR A 187 11.96 11.30 -3.66
C THR A 187 11.10 12.27 -2.87
N LYS A 188 10.22 12.98 -3.57
CA LYS A 188 9.08 13.69 -2.98
C LYS A 188 7.82 12.91 -3.28
N PHE A 189 7.19 12.33 -2.26
CA PHE A 189 5.87 11.74 -2.36
C PHE A 189 4.82 12.81 -2.14
N THR A 190 3.78 12.80 -2.98
CA THR A 190 2.59 13.61 -2.82
C THR A 190 1.40 12.67 -2.89
N TYR A 191 0.59 12.57 -1.83
CA TYR A 191 -0.47 11.57 -1.76
C TYR A 191 -1.71 12.05 -0.99
N LYS A 192 -2.83 11.41 -1.32
CA LYS A 192 -4.09 11.48 -0.60
C LYS A 192 -4.47 10.05 -0.20
N LEU A 193 -4.83 9.86 1.06
CA LEU A 193 -5.32 8.59 1.56
C LEU A 193 -6.76 8.32 1.04
N PRO A 194 -7.36 7.16 1.30
CA PRO A 194 -8.75 6.85 0.93
C PRO A 194 -9.77 7.49 1.87
#